data_AF-A0A8F7CEF2-F1
#
_entry.id   AF-A0A8F7CEF2-F1
#
_cell.length_a   1.000
_cell.length_b   1.000
_cell.length_c   1.000
_cell.angle_alpha   90.00
_cell.angle_beta   90.00
_cell.angle_gamma   90.00
#
_symmetry.space_group_name_H-M   'P 1'
#
loop_
_entity.id
_entity.type
_entity.pdbx_description
1 polymer ?
#
loop_
_entity_poly.entity_id
_entity_poly.type
_entity_poly.pdbx_seq_one_letter_code
_entity_poly.pdbx_strand_id
1 'polypeptide(L)'
;MTYFMIFLGVSFMLGALAVASNPSPYYGVVGLVLASVVGCGWLMSLGVSFISLALFMIYLGGMLVVFVYSVSLAADPYPEAWGSWRVVGYGLGFVLVVYVGVVLGGLVEFWKVGVVTVDGGGTSFTRLDFSGVAVFYSWGVGLFLVAGWGLLLVLFVVLELVRGLSRGAIRAV
;
A
#
# COMPACT_ATOMS: atom_id res chain seq x y z
N MET A 1 -7.51 -22.18 -6.82
CA MET A 1 -7.82 -20.86 -6.24
C MET A 1 -6.89 -20.51 -5.08
N THR A 2 -6.77 -21.37 -4.06
CA THR A 2 -5.87 -21.16 -2.91
C THR A 2 -4.41 -20.89 -3.30
N TYR A 3 -3.81 -21.69 -4.18
CA TYR A 3 -2.43 -21.47 -4.65
C TYR A 3 -2.21 -20.11 -5.34
N PHE A 4 -3.20 -19.63 -6.11
CA PHE A 4 -3.12 -18.33 -6.76
C PHE A 4 -3.17 -17.18 -5.74
N MET A 5 -4.02 -17.29 -4.72
CA MET A 5 -4.10 -16.29 -3.64
C MET A 5 -2.83 -16.28 -2.77
N ILE A 6 -2.25 -17.46 -2.50
CA ILE A 6 -0.96 -17.56 -1.80
C ILE A 6 0.16 -16.94 -2.65
N PHE A 7 0.19 -17.22 -3.96
CA PHE A 7 1.15 -16.61 -4.88
C PHE A 7 1.04 -15.08 -4.92
N LEU A 8 -0.17 -14.54 -4.98
CA LEU A 8 -0.42 -13.09 -4.89
C LEU A 8 -0.01 -12.52 -3.52
N GLY A 9 -0.29 -13.22 -2.42
CA GLY A 9 0.14 -12.81 -1.09
C GLY A 9 1.68 -12.77 -0.94
N VAL A 10 2.38 -13.80 -1.44
CA VAL A 10 3.86 -13.83 -1.41
C VAL A 10 4.44 -12.72 -2.29
N SER A 11 3.91 -12.52 -3.49
CA SER A 11 4.38 -11.44 -4.38
C SER A 11 4.09 -10.05 -3.82
N PHE A 12 2.97 -9.87 -3.09
CA PHE A 12 2.68 -8.64 -2.36
C PHE A 12 3.73 -8.39 -1.26
N MET A 13 4.07 -9.42 -0.48
CA MET A 13 5.12 -9.32 0.56
C MET A 13 6.49 -8.99 -0.02
N LEU A 14 6.85 -9.56 -1.17
CA LEU A 14 8.09 -9.22 -1.87
C LEU A 14 8.08 -7.76 -2.35
N GLY A 15 6.95 -7.27 -2.86
CA GLY A 15 6.78 -5.86 -3.21
C GLY A 15 6.93 -4.94 -2.01
N ALA A 16 6.29 -5.28 -0.88
CA ALA A 16 6.42 -4.52 0.37
C ALA A 16 7.86 -4.53 0.91
N LEU A 17 8.56 -5.66 0.81
CA LEU A 17 9.97 -5.77 1.19
C LEU A 17 10.86 -4.88 0.31
N ALA A 18 10.59 -4.85 -1.00
CA ALA A 18 11.31 -3.99 -1.94
C ALA A 18 11.20 -2.51 -1.54
N VAL A 19 10.03 -2.07 -1.08
CA VAL A 19 9.80 -0.72 -0.57
C VAL A 19 10.51 -0.51 0.78
N ALA A 20 10.37 -1.45 1.71
CA ALA A 20 10.95 -1.36 3.05
C ALA A 20 12.48 -1.36 3.06
N SER A 21 13.10 -2.01 2.07
CA SER A 21 14.57 -2.05 1.92
C SER A 21 15.20 -0.69 1.63
N ASN A 22 14.38 0.32 1.28
CA ASN A 22 14.75 1.73 1.07
C ASN A 22 16.14 1.95 0.43
N PRO A 23 16.40 1.43 -0.78
CA PRO A 23 17.69 1.61 -1.44
C PRO A 23 17.83 3.04 -1.96
N SER A 24 16.86 3.49 -2.75
CA SER A 24 16.69 4.88 -3.13
C SER A 24 15.21 5.14 -3.49
N PRO A 25 14.76 6.39 -3.46
CA PRO A 25 13.35 6.70 -3.68
C PRO A 25 12.82 6.22 -5.05
N TYR A 26 13.66 6.22 -6.10
CA TYR A 26 13.33 5.70 -7.42
C TYR A 26 12.94 4.22 -7.40
N TYR A 27 13.76 3.37 -6.78
CA TYR A 27 13.44 1.95 -6.67
C TYR A 27 12.29 1.68 -5.70
N GLY A 28 12.11 2.55 -4.70
CA GLY A 28 10.94 2.54 -3.81
C GLY A 28 9.63 2.72 -4.58
N VAL A 29 9.57 3.68 -5.53
CA VAL A 29 8.40 3.84 -6.42
C VAL A 29 8.09 2.55 -7.16
N VAL A 30 9.10 1.92 -7.78
CA VAL A 30 8.90 0.68 -8.56
C VAL A 30 8.36 -0.44 -7.67
N GLY A 31 8.91 -0.59 -6.46
CA GLY A 31 8.38 -1.52 -5.46
C GLY A 31 6.93 -1.21 -5.07
N LEU A 32 6.58 0.07 -4.89
CA LEU A 32 5.24 0.51 -4.55
C LEU A 32 4.23 0.25 -5.68
N VAL A 33 4.62 0.44 -6.96
CA VAL A 33 3.77 0.09 -8.11
C VAL A 33 3.47 -1.42 -8.09
N LEU A 34 4.51 -2.25 -7.96
CA LEU A 34 4.35 -3.70 -7.97
C LEU A 34 3.51 -4.18 -6.78
N ALA A 35 3.79 -3.69 -5.58
CA ALA A 35 3.04 -4.03 -4.37
C ALA A 35 1.57 -3.62 -4.50
N SER A 36 1.26 -2.42 -4.98
CA SER A 36 -0.12 -1.95 -5.11
C SER A 36 -0.90 -2.72 -6.18
N VAL A 37 -0.32 -3.00 -7.35
CA VAL A 37 -0.99 -3.81 -8.41
C VAL A 37 -1.28 -5.22 -7.92
N VAL A 38 -0.29 -5.89 -7.33
CA VAL A 38 -0.43 -7.26 -6.80
C VAL A 38 -1.42 -7.30 -5.63
N GLY A 39 -1.34 -6.33 -4.73
CA GLY A 39 -2.26 -6.20 -3.58
C GLY A 39 -3.71 -5.96 -4.02
N CYS A 40 -3.93 -5.14 -5.05
CA CYS A 40 -5.26 -4.94 -5.65
C CYS A 40 -5.78 -6.25 -6.25
N GLY A 41 -4.94 -7.00 -6.97
CA GLY A 41 -5.28 -8.32 -7.49
C GLY A 41 -5.63 -9.31 -6.37
N TRP A 42 -4.90 -9.27 -5.26
CA TRP A 42 -5.16 -10.12 -4.10
C TRP A 42 -6.50 -9.80 -3.44
N LEU A 43 -6.80 -8.51 -3.18
CA LEU A 43 -8.09 -8.08 -2.64
C LEU A 43 -9.26 -8.44 -3.56
N MET A 44 -9.06 -8.31 -4.87
CA MET A 44 -10.08 -8.67 -5.85
C MET A 44 -10.36 -10.18 -5.83
N SER A 45 -9.35 -11.01 -5.58
CA SER A 45 -9.50 -12.46 -5.43
C SER A 45 -10.24 -12.87 -4.14
N LEU A 46 -10.22 -12.02 -3.11
CA LEU A 46 -10.96 -12.22 -1.85
C LEU A 46 -12.45 -11.80 -1.96
N GLY A 47 -12.85 -11.20 -3.09
CA GLY A 47 -14.20 -10.67 -3.31
C GLY A 47 -14.33 -9.17 -3.08
N VAL A 48 -13.29 -8.52 -2.51
CA VAL A 48 -13.31 -7.13 -2.06
C VAL A 48 -12.98 -6.14 -3.19
N SER A 49 -13.88 -6.05 -4.17
CA SER A 49 -13.64 -5.35 -5.44
C SER A 49 -13.63 -3.82 -5.32
N PHE A 50 -14.54 -3.24 -4.52
CA PHE A 50 -14.63 -1.78 -4.39
C PHE A 50 -13.38 -1.19 -3.73
N ILE A 51 -12.93 -1.80 -2.64
CA ILE A 51 -11.74 -1.35 -1.91
C ILE A 51 -10.48 -1.51 -2.77
N SER A 52 -10.38 -2.60 -3.55
CA SER A 52 -9.29 -2.80 -4.51
C SER A 52 -9.22 -1.65 -5.52
N LEU A 53 -10.34 -1.27 -6.13
CA LEU A 53 -10.39 -0.14 -7.07
C LEU A 53 -10.10 1.21 -6.39
N ALA A 54 -10.62 1.44 -5.19
CA ALA A 54 -10.35 2.66 -4.44
C ALA A 54 -8.85 2.79 -4.11
N LEU A 55 -8.19 1.69 -3.69
CA LEU A 55 -6.74 1.65 -3.48
C LEU A 55 -5.98 1.89 -4.77
N PHE A 56 -6.39 1.26 -5.88
CA PHE A 56 -5.77 1.49 -7.18
C PHE A 56 -5.82 2.97 -7.57
N MET A 57 -6.99 3.61 -7.46
CA MET A 57 -7.19 5.02 -7.83
C MET A 57 -6.42 5.98 -6.92
N ILE A 58 -6.49 5.80 -5.59
CA ILE A 58 -5.88 6.73 -4.64
C ILE A 58 -4.36 6.52 -4.58
N TYR A 59 -3.91 5.27 -4.58
CA TYR A 59 -2.49 4.93 -4.41
C TYR A 59 -1.70 5.10 -5.71
N LEU A 60 -2.10 4.44 -6.80
CA LEU A 60 -1.41 4.57 -8.09
C LEU A 60 -1.76 5.87 -8.80
N GLY A 61 -3.02 6.30 -8.76
CA GLY A 61 -3.45 7.52 -9.44
C GLY A 61 -3.09 8.80 -8.70
N GLY A 62 -3.27 8.83 -7.37
CA GLY A 62 -3.04 10.01 -6.55
C GLY A 62 -1.62 10.09 -6.01
N MET A 63 -1.32 9.25 -5.00
CA MET A 63 -0.10 9.37 -4.20
C MET A 63 1.16 9.07 -5.00
N LEU A 64 1.13 8.06 -5.88
CA LEU A 64 2.31 7.68 -6.64
C LEU A 64 2.75 8.76 -7.62
N VAL A 65 1.81 9.47 -8.26
CA VAL A 65 2.14 10.56 -9.19
C VAL A 65 2.86 11.69 -8.46
N VAL A 66 2.35 12.10 -7.30
CA VAL A 66 2.99 13.13 -6.45
C VAL A 66 4.34 12.64 -5.95
N PHE A 67 4.44 11.36 -5.56
CA PHE A 67 5.67 10.76 -5.09
C PHE A 67 6.74 10.74 -6.21
N VAL A 68 6.42 10.28 -7.41
CA VAL A 68 7.34 10.30 -8.58
C VAL A 68 7.80 11.71 -8.89
N TYR A 69 6.89 12.69 -8.84
CA TYR A 69 7.25 14.09 -9.03
C TYR A 69 8.28 14.55 -7.99
N SER A 70 8.06 14.27 -6.71
CA SER A 70 9.02 14.62 -5.65
C SER A 70 10.36 13.90 -5.78
N VAL A 71 10.36 12.63 -6.17
CA VAL A 71 11.58 11.83 -6.39
C VAL A 71 12.37 12.39 -7.58
N SER A 72 11.69 12.83 -8.64
CA SER A 72 12.35 13.45 -9.79
C SER A 72 13.03 14.78 -9.45
N LEU A 73 12.52 15.52 -8.45
CA LEU A 73 13.12 16.75 -7.97
C LEU A 73 14.30 16.51 -7.01
N ALA A 74 14.28 15.39 -6.29
CA ALA A 74 15.32 14.99 -5.34
C ALA A 74 16.32 13.96 -5.94
N ALA A 75 16.42 13.90 -7.26
CA ALA A 75 17.19 12.87 -7.94
C ALA A 75 18.70 13.05 -7.75
N ASP A 76 19.30 12.16 -6.95
CA ASP A 76 20.76 12.08 -6.82
C ASP A 76 21.41 11.54 -8.10
N PRO A 77 22.58 12.07 -8.52
CA PRO A 77 23.27 11.64 -9.75
C PRO A 77 23.79 10.19 -9.70
N TYR A 78 23.87 9.55 -8.53
CA TYR A 78 24.28 8.16 -8.35
C TYR A 78 23.31 7.40 -7.44
N PRO A 79 22.19 6.88 -7.95
CA PRO A 79 21.21 6.17 -7.14
C PRO A 79 21.79 4.85 -6.62
N GLU A 80 21.65 4.58 -5.32
CA GLU A 80 21.94 3.27 -4.75
C GLU A 80 21.00 2.22 -5.35
N ALA A 81 21.58 1.15 -5.92
CA ALA A 81 20.85 0.05 -6.52
C ALA A 81 20.47 -1.04 -5.50
N TRP A 82 19.49 -1.88 -5.85
CA TRP A 82 19.06 -3.06 -5.08
C TRP A 82 20.18 -4.07 -4.75
N GLY A 83 21.33 -3.99 -5.43
CA GLY A 83 22.49 -4.83 -5.16
C GLY A 83 23.34 -4.43 -3.95
N SER A 84 22.96 -3.39 -3.19
CA SER A 84 23.74 -2.99 -2.02
C SER A 84 23.67 -4.05 -0.90
N TRP A 85 24.77 -4.25 -0.18
CA TRP A 85 24.87 -5.22 0.91
C TRP A 85 23.79 -5.05 1.99
N ARG A 86 23.30 -3.82 2.17
CA ARG A 86 22.21 -3.51 3.12
C ARG A 86 20.88 -4.12 2.68
N VAL A 87 20.53 -4.00 1.40
CA VAL A 87 19.29 -4.58 0.83
C VAL A 87 19.35 -6.11 0.88
N VAL A 88 20.51 -6.69 0.58
CA VAL A 88 20.74 -8.14 0.71
C VAL A 88 20.53 -8.60 2.16
N GLY A 89 21.01 -7.82 3.14
CA GLY A 89 20.77 -8.07 4.56
C GLY A 89 19.29 -8.08 4.94
N TYR A 90 18.50 -7.11 4.44
CA TYR A 90 17.04 -7.10 4.64
C TYR A 90 16.35 -8.30 3.99
N GLY A 91 16.80 -8.70 2.79
CA GLY A 91 16.31 -9.90 2.11
C GLY A 91 16.56 -11.17 2.92
N LEU A 92 17.78 -11.34 3.43
CA LEU A 92 18.15 -12.47 4.30
C LEU A 92 17.35 -12.47 5.61
N GLY A 93 17.16 -11.30 6.22
CA GLY A 93 16.33 -11.14 7.41
C GLY A 93 14.88 -11.57 7.17
N PHE A 94 14.29 -11.17 6.04
CA PHE A 94 12.95 -11.61 5.66
C PHE A 94 12.85 -13.13 5.49
N VAL A 95 13.81 -13.75 4.80
CA VAL A 95 13.86 -15.21 4.64
C VAL A 95 13.98 -15.92 5.99
N LEU A 96 14.80 -15.41 6.91
CA LEU A 96 14.92 -15.95 8.27
C LEU A 96 13.60 -15.84 9.03
N VAL A 97 12.92 -14.70 8.97
CA VAL A 97 11.62 -14.51 9.63
C VAL A 97 10.58 -15.48 9.08
N VAL A 98 10.51 -15.65 7.76
CA VAL A 98 9.60 -16.61 7.12
C VAL A 98 9.95 -18.04 7.54
N TYR A 99 11.24 -18.41 7.54
CA TYR A 99 11.70 -19.74 7.93
C TYR A 99 11.34 -20.04 9.40
N VAL A 100 11.65 -19.12 10.31
CA VAL A 100 11.30 -19.22 11.73
C VAL A 100 9.77 -19.32 11.90
N GLY A 101 9.00 -18.50 11.18
CA GLY A 101 7.53 -18.56 11.20
C GLY A 101 6.96 -19.90 10.75
N VAL A 102 7.54 -20.51 9.71
CA VAL A 102 7.13 -21.85 9.22
C VAL A 102 7.52 -22.95 10.22
N VAL A 103 8.70 -22.86 10.83
CA VAL A 103 9.18 -23.83 11.83
C VAL A 103 8.37 -23.77 13.12
N LEU A 104 8.06 -22.56 13.62
CA LEU A 104 7.25 -22.37 14.83
C LEU A 104 5.74 -22.61 14.61
N GLY A 105 5.21 -22.22 13.45
CA GLY A 105 3.80 -22.41 13.12
C GLY A 105 3.43 -23.84 12.77
N GLY A 106 4.42 -24.69 12.44
CA GLY A 106 4.17 -26.03 11.91
C GLY A 106 3.58 -25.98 10.49
N LEU A 107 4.13 -26.78 9.58
CA LEU A 107 3.67 -26.87 8.17
C LEU A 107 2.17 -27.16 8.03
N VAL A 108 1.56 -27.77 9.05
CA VAL A 108 0.17 -28.23 9.05
C VAL A 108 -0.83 -27.12 9.40
N GLU A 109 -0.47 -26.15 10.26
CA GLU A 109 -1.37 -25.02 10.59
C GLU A 109 -1.33 -23.95 9.50
N PHE A 110 -0.16 -23.69 8.90
CA PHE A 110 -0.01 -22.73 7.80
C PHE A 110 -0.82 -23.15 6.56
N TRP A 111 -0.89 -24.45 6.28
CA TRP A 111 -1.72 -25.00 5.19
C TRP A 111 -3.22 -25.07 5.54
N LYS A 112 -3.55 -25.05 6.84
CA LYS A 112 -4.93 -25.01 7.36
C LYS A 112 -5.55 -23.62 7.32
N VAL A 113 -4.79 -22.57 6.96
CA VAL A 113 -5.34 -21.24 6.65
C VAL A 113 -6.20 -21.38 5.40
N GLY A 114 -7.44 -21.84 5.60
CA GLY A 114 -8.46 -21.85 4.58
C GLY A 114 -8.64 -20.41 4.11
N VAL A 115 -8.45 -20.18 2.82
CA VAL A 115 -8.69 -18.86 2.24
C VAL A 115 -10.20 -18.65 2.21
N VAL A 116 -10.73 -18.07 3.29
CA VAL A 116 -12.12 -17.68 3.39
C VAL A 116 -12.30 -16.46 2.49
N THR A 117 -13.01 -16.66 1.39
CA THR A 117 -13.43 -15.56 0.52
C THR A 117 -14.68 -14.92 1.12
N VAL A 118 -14.80 -13.60 1.00
CA VAL A 118 -15.89 -12.83 1.63
C VAL A 118 -17.27 -13.24 1.08
N ASP A 119 -17.32 -13.72 -0.17
CA ASP A 119 -18.53 -14.17 -0.86
C ASP A 119 -18.75 -15.71 -0.80
N GLY A 120 -18.12 -16.41 0.15
CA GLY A 120 -18.21 -17.88 0.25
C GLY A 120 -19.58 -18.45 0.65
N GLY A 121 -20.54 -17.61 1.06
CA GLY A 121 -21.85 -18.05 1.52
C GLY A 121 -22.97 -17.05 1.22
N GLY A 122 -23.92 -17.45 0.37
CA GLY A 122 -25.17 -16.75 0.12
C GLY A 122 -25.41 -16.37 -1.34
N THR A 123 -26.67 -16.43 -1.77
CA THR A 123 -27.12 -15.99 -3.10
C THR A 123 -27.51 -14.51 -3.08
N SER A 124 -26.68 -13.64 -2.51
CA SER A 124 -26.95 -12.21 -2.52
C SER A 124 -26.49 -11.60 -3.85
N PHE A 125 -27.42 -10.99 -4.59
CA PHE A 125 -27.13 -10.28 -5.84
C PHE A 125 -26.21 -9.06 -5.66
N THR A 126 -26.13 -8.52 -4.44
CA THR A 126 -25.29 -7.37 -4.09
C THR A 126 -24.06 -7.82 -3.31
N ARG A 127 -22.86 -7.45 -3.77
CA ARG A 127 -21.64 -7.65 -2.98
C ARG A 127 -21.67 -6.77 -1.73
N LEU A 128 -21.20 -7.34 -0.62
CA LEU A 128 -21.15 -6.67 0.69
C LEU A 128 -20.40 -5.33 0.65
N ASP A 129 -19.32 -5.23 -0.14
CA ASP A 129 -18.53 -4.00 -0.23
C ASP A 129 -19.35 -2.78 -0.67
N PHE A 130 -20.18 -2.92 -1.70
CA PHE A 130 -20.96 -1.79 -2.25
C PHE A 130 -22.07 -1.36 -1.29
N SER A 131 -22.68 -2.33 -0.59
CA SER A 131 -23.66 -2.04 0.46
C SER A 131 -23.03 -1.26 1.62
N GLY A 132 -21.84 -1.66 2.07
CA GLY A 132 -21.10 -0.95 3.12
C GLY A 132 -20.83 0.53 2.77
N VAL A 133 -20.45 0.81 1.51
CA VAL A 133 -20.21 2.17 1.03
C VAL A 133 -21.48 3.02 1.04
N ALA A 134 -22.62 2.43 0.68
CA ALA A 134 -23.90 3.14 0.69
C ALA A 134 -24.31 3.58 2.12
N VAL A 135 -23.97 2.78 3.14
CA VAL A 135 -24.26 3.12 4.55
C VAL A 135 -23.47 4.35 5.02
N PHE A 136 -22.28 4.61 4.47
CA PHE A 136 -21.54 5.84 4.79
C PHE A 136 -22.31 7.10 4.37
N TYR A 137 -23.06 7.05 3.27
CA TYR A 137 -23.85 8.21 2.82
C TYR A 137 -25.11 8.42 3.64
N SER A 138 -25.72 7.36 4.17
CA SER A 138 -26.95 7.49 4.97
C SER A 138 -26.66 7.87 6.42
N TRP A 139 -25.75 7.17 7.08
CA TRP A 139 -25.48 7.32 8.53
C TRP A 139 -24.09 7.90 8.82
N GLY A 140 -23.17 7.87 7.84
CA GLY A 140 -21.78 8.31 8.00
C GLY A 140 -21.52 9.79 7.69
N VAL A 141 -22.54 10.62 7.49
CA VAL A 141 -22.39 12.05 7.13
C VAL A 141 -21.47 12.81 8.11
N GLY A 142 -21.58 12.52 9.41
CA GLY A 142 -20.70 13.12 10.42
C GLY A 142 -19.22 12.78 10.23
N LEU A 143 -18.91 11.54 9.84
CA LEU A 143 -17.53 11.12 9.56
C LEU A 143 -17.00 11.82 8.30
N PHE A 144 -17.83 12.00 7.27
CA PHE A 144 -17.44 12.75 6.07
C PHE A 144 -17.15 14.22 6.35
N LEU A 145 -17.93 14.87 7.23
CA LEU A 145 -17.65 16.25 7.63
C LEU A 145 -16.32 16.37 8.37
N VAL A 146 -16.04 15.47 9.31
CA VAL A 146 -14.76 15.46 10.04
C VAL A 146 -13.59 15.18 9.11
N ALA A 147 -13.71 14.19 8.22
CA ALA A 147 -12.67 13.85 7.25
C ALA A 147 -12.43 15.01 6.25
N GLY A 148 -13.50 15.60 5.71
CA GLY A 148 -13.41 16.73 4.80
C GLY A 148 -12.79 17.96 5.46
N TRP A 149 -13.17 18.26 6.70
CA TRP A 149 -12.55 19.32 7.48
C TRP A 149 -11.06 19.06 7.71
N GLY A 150 -10.69 17.83 8.08
CA GLY A 150 -9.29 17.42 8.23
C GLY A 150 -8.48 17.62 6.94
N LEU A 151 -9.01 17.23 5.79
CA LEU A 151 -8.37 17.44 4.49
C LEU A 151 -8.21 18.92 4.13
N LEU A 152 -9.20 19.77 4.45
CA LEU A 152 -9.10 21.22 4.27
C LEU A 152 -8.01 21.83 5.15
N LEU A 153 -7.93 21.42 6.43
CA LEU A 153 -6.86 21.87 7.32
C LEU A 153 -5.48 21.46 6.80
N VAL A 154 -5.32 20.22 6.33
CA VAL A 154 -4.07 19.75 5.71
C VAL A 154 -3.73 20.59 4.47
N LEU A 155 -4.70 20.93 3.63
CA LEU A 155 -4.47 21.81 2.48
C LEU A 155 -3.94 23.18 2.91
N PHE A 156 -4.53 23.82 3.92
CA PHE A 156 -4.04 25.10 4.43
C PHE A 156 -2.63 24.99 5.02
N VAL A 157 -2.35 23.94 5.78
CA VAL A 157 -1.01 23.67 6.33
C VAL A 157 0.01 23.54 5.19
N VAL A 158 -0.28 22.74 4.16
CA VAL A 158 0.64 22.57 3.02
C VAL A 158 0.84 23.88 2.26
N LEU A 159 -0.22 24.68 2.06
CA LEU A 159 -0.11 26.00 1.42
C LEU A 159 0.76 26.97 2.23
N GLU A 160 0.62 27.00 3.55
CA GLU A 160 1.49 27.85 4.39
C GLU A 160 2.94 27.37 4.38
N LEU A 161 3.19 26.06 4.45
CA LEU A 161 4.53 25.48 4.36
C LEU A 161 5.22 25.86 3.04
N VAL A 162 4.52 25.74 1.91
CA VAL A 162 5.09 26.09 0.60
C VAL A 162 5.27 27.61 0.45
N ARG A 163 4.38 28.44 1.03
CA ARG A 163 4.55 29.91 1.06
C ARG A 163 5.73 30.34 1.91
N GLY A 164 6.05 29.59 2.98
CA GLY A 164 7.19 29.81 3.87
C GLY A 164 8.54 29.84 3.15
N LEU A 165 8.69 29.14 2.02
CA LEU A 165 9.90 29.20 1.19
C LEU A 165 10.19 30.61 0.63
N SER A 166 9.17 31.46 0.50
CA SER A 166 9.30 32.82 -0.08
C SER A 166 9.51 33.94 0.96
N ARG A 167 9.19 33.71 2.25
CA ARG A 167 9.20 34.76 3.29
C ARG A 167 9.62 34.31 4.71
N GLY A 168 10.11 33.07 4.92
CA GLY A 168 10.44 32.52 6.25
C GLY A 168 11.87 32.01 6.42
N ALA A 169 12.24 31.66 7.67
CA ALA A 169 13.58 31.24 8.13
C ALA A 169 14.13 29.92 7.53
N ILE A 170 13.39 29.26 6.65
CA ILE A 170 13.74 27.99 5.98
C ILE A 170 14.17 28.27 4.53
N ARG A 171 14.88 29.38 4.33
CA ARG A 171 15.51 29.64 3.04
C ARG A 171 16.70 28.69 2.93
N ALA A 172 16.65 27.77 1.97
CA ALA A 172 17.84 27.05 1.55
C ALA A 172 18.86 28.09 1.06
N VAL A 173 19.99 28.18 1.77
CA VAL A 173 21.20 28.87 1.31
C VAL A 173 21.85 28.00 0.23
#